data_AF-A0A2M7G0R6-F1
#
_entry.id   AF-A0A2M7G0R6-F1
#
_cell.length_a   1.000
_cell.length_b   1.000
_cell.length_c   1.000
_cell.angle_alpha   90.00
_cell.angle_beta   90.00
_cell.angle_gamma   90.00
#
_symmetry.space_group_name_H-M   'P 1'
#
loop_
_entity.id
_entity.type
_entity.pdbx_description
1 polymer ?
#
loop_
_entity_poly.entity_id
_entity_poly.type
_entity_poly.pdbx_seq_one_letter_code
_entity_poly.pdbx_strand_id
1 'polypeptide(L)'
;MSSAEKKPFSIEEETPLAYFEKLVEFIYDPWYARFLRRISARYERAKIPEEIELMPFFVDSLIFETFIDRKTPLDRFIEHYQAQLKPRQLKIYQRFKTSALGCYEILERHKPDRLLLRDLLDDSPVEVHDGEAWRYMMPGFYAICRLLPYEDSLVLTGSCAVLNYKTREEVLALAREFKHPPLFVEGESRPASP
;
A
#
# COMPACT_ATOMS: atom_id res chain seq x y z
N MET A 1 3.26 -6.48 -35.61
CA MET A 1 3.53 -5.58 -34.47
C MET A 1 2.19 -5.05 -34.01
N SER A 2 1.66 -5.58 -32.91
CA SER A 2 0.38 -5.14 -32.36
C SER A 2 0.65 -3.87 -31.57
N SER A 3 0.07 -2.73 -31.97
CA SER A 3 -0.04 -1.58 -31.08
C SER A 3 -0.65 -2.10 -29.78
N ALA A 4 0.00 -1.91 -28.64
CA ALA A 4 -0.60 -2.29 -27.38
C ALA A 4 -1.78 -1.33 -27.17
N GLU A 5 -2.98 -1.77 -27.55
CA GLU A 5 -4.20 -1.00 -27.30
C GLU A 5 -4.19 -0.60 -25.83
N LYS A 6 -4.19 0.72 -25.58
CA LYS A 6 -4.27 1.24 -24.22
C LYS A 6 -5.57 0.70 -23.63
N LYS A 7 -5.46 -0.23 -22.68
CA LYS A 7 -6.62 -0.78 -22.01
C LYS A 7 -7.44 0.38 -21.43
N PRO A 8 -8.76 0.44 -21.70
CA PRO A 8 -9.59 1.47 -21.12
C PRO A 8 -9.57 1.35 -19.60
N PHE A 9 -9.56 2.49 -18.92
CA PHE A 9 -9.70 2.52 -17.47
C PHE A 9 -11.17 2.27 -17.10
N SER A 10 -11.42 1.23 -16.31
CA SER A 10 -12.74 0.96 -15.74
C SER A 10 -12.60 0.42 -14.32
N ILE A 11 -13.54 0.82 -13.46
CA ILE A 11 -13.78 0.26 -12.13
C ILE A 11 -15.28 -0.07 -12.10
N GLU A 12 -15.62 -1.33 -11.87
CA GLU A 12 -17.03 -1.79 -11.83
C GLU A 12 -17.71 -1.30 -10.55
N GLU A 13 -17.07 -1.50 -9.40
CA GLU A 13 -17.52 -1.00 -8.10
C GLU A 13 -16.47 -0.06 -7.51
N GLU A 14 -16.85 1.20 -7.23
CA GLU A 14 -15.96 2.20 -6.65
C GLU A 14 -15.77 1.94 -5.15
N THR A 15 -15.00 0.89 -4.83
CA THR A 15 -14.59 0.50 -3.47
C THR A 15 -13.09 0.76 -3.26
N PRO A 16 -12.63 0.97 -2.01
CA PRO A 16 -11.21 1.11 -1.69
C PRO A 16 -10.30 0.07 -2.35
N LEU A 17 -10.71 -1.20 -2.26
CA LEU A 17 -9.98 -2.33 -2.82
C LEU A 17 -9.89 -2.21 -4.34
N ALA A 18 -10.98 -1.91 -5.03
CA ALA A 18 -10.98 -1.78 -6.49
C ALA A 18 -10.06 -0.65 -6.98
N TYR A 19 -9.98 0.48 -6.27
CA TYR A 19 -9.00 1.54 -6.60
C TYR A 19 -7.57 1.05 -6.41
N PHE A 20 -7.28 0.32 -5.33
CA PHE A 20 -5.95 -0.22 -5.09
C PHE A 20 -5.58 -1.30 -6.11
N GLU A 21 -6.50 -2.20 -6.44
CA GLU A 21 -6.32 -3.24 -7.46
C GLU A 21 -5.94 -2.66 -8.82
N LYS A 22 -6.53 -1.54 -9.25
CA LYS A 22 -6.12 -0.88 -10.50
C LYS A 22 -4.67 -0.37 -10.47
N LEU A 23 -4.17 0.06 -9.33
CA LEU A 23 -2.76 0.42 -9.16
C LEU A 23 -1.87 -0.82 -9.24
N VAL A 24 -2.28 -1.90 -8.58
CA VAL A 24 -1.58 -3.19 -8.62
C VAL A 24 -1.53 -3.74 -10.04
N GLU A 25 -2.66 -3.75 -10.77
CA GLU A 25 -2.73 -4.11 -12.18
C GLU A 25 -1.76 -3.31 -13.04
N PHE A 26 -1.65 -2.00 -12.80
CA PHE A 26 -0.75 -1.12 -13.54
C PHE A 26 0.73 -1.44 -13.30
N ILE A 27 1.10 -1.83 -12.08
CA ILE A 27 2.49 -2.19 -11.76
C ILE A 27 2.84 -3.63 -12.13
N TYR A 28 1.89 -4.45 -12.58
CA TYR A 28 2.20 -5.77 -13.14
C TYR A 28 2.81 -5.72 -14.54
N ASP A 29 2.97 -4.53 -15.14
CA ASP A 29 3.81 -4.35 -16.31
C ASP A 29 5.24 -4.89 -16.03
N PRO A 30 5.81 -5.76 -16.91
CA PRO A 30 7.13 -6.35 -16.71
C PRO A 30 8.25 -5.34 -16.46
N TRP A 31 8.08 -4.10 -16.92
CA TRP A 31 9.01 -3.02 -16.64
C TRP A 31 9.09 -2.74 -15.13
N TYR A 32 7.98 -2.69 -14.41
CA TYR A 32 7.99 -2.44 -12.96
C TYR A 32 8.54 -3.61 -12.14
N ALA A 33 8.32 -4.86 -12.60
CA ALA A 33 8.80 -6.06 -11.93
C ALA A 33 10.32 -6.07 -11.68
N ARG A 34 11.11 -5.33 -12.48
CA ARG A 34 12.56 -5.19 -12.27
C ARG A 34 12.90 -4.49 -10.95
N PHE A 35 12.05 -3.58 -10.49
CA PHE A 35 12.27 -2.79 -9.27
C PHE A 35 11.88 -3.57 -8.02
N LEU A 36 10.92 -4.51 -8.11
CA LEU A 36 10.56 -5.40 -6.99
C LEU A 36 11.77 -6.16 -6.46
N ARG A 37 12.68 -6.62 -7.33
CA ARG A 37 13.93 -7.27 -6.91
C ARG A 37 14.81 -6.34 -6.08
N ARG A 38 14.96 -5.07 -6.50
CA ARG A 38 15.74 -4.07 -5.76
C ARG A 38 15.13 -3.74 -4.42
N ILE A 39 13.80 -3.60 -4.37
CA ILE A 39 13.05 -3.38 -3.13
C ILE A 39 13.24 -4.56 -2.18
N SER A 40 13.06 -5.79 -2.66
CA SER A 40 13.20 -7.00 -1.85
C SER A 40 14.59 -7.18 -1.24
N ALA A 41 15.64 -6.68 -1.90
CA ALA A 41 17.02 -6.76 -1.41
C ALA A 41 17.30 -5.85 -0.19
N ARG A 42 16.37 -4.96 0.15
CA ARG A 42 16.46 -4.04 1.29
C ARG A 42 15.98 -4.68 2.59
N TYR A 43 15.15 -5.72 2.48
CA TYR A 43 14.56 -6.40 3.61
C TYR A 43 15.51 -7.50 4.10
N GLU A 44 15.85 -7.45 5.38
CA GLU A 44 16.65 -8.48 6.04
C GLU A 44 15.77 -9.68 6.42
N ARG A 45 15.51 -10.58 5.47
CA ARG A 45 14.57 -11.71 5.66
C ARG A 45 14.83 -12.55 6.92
N ALA A 46 16.07 -12.68 7.34
CA ALA A 46 16.42 -13.45 8.55
C ALA A 46 15.92 -12.82 9.86
N LYS A 47 15.56 -11.53 9.85
CA LYS A 47 15.00 -10.80 11.00
C LYS A 47 13.47 -10.77 11.00
N ILE A 48 12.83 -11.19 9.92
CA ILE A 48 11.38 -11.13 9.74
C ILE A 48 10.83 -12.54 9.97
N PRO A 49 9.78 -12.70 10.81
CA PRO A 49 9.12 -13.99 10.99
C PRO A 49 8.67 -14.60 9.66
N GLU A 50 8.89 -15.90 9.50
CA GLU A 50 8.63 -16.62 8.24
C GLU A 50 7.13 -16.63 7.86
N GLU A 51 6.25 -16.52 8.84
CA GLU A 51 4.80 -16.44 8.65
C GLU A 51 4.34 -15.13 8.00
N ILE A 52 5.18 -14.10 7.97
CA ILE A 52 4.82 -12.82 7.36
C ILE A 52 5.10 -12.86 5.86
N GLU A 53 4.04 -12.73 5.07
CA GLU A 53 4.16 -12.57 3.63
C GLU A 53 4.76 -11.20 3.28
N LEU A 54 5.92 -11.18 2.63
CA LEU A 54 6.64 -9.93 2.30
C LEU A 54 6.20 -9.29 0.98
N MET A 55 5.61 -10.06 0.05
CA MET A 55 5.24 -9.54 -1.27
C MET A 55 4.30 -8.33 -1.20
N PRO A 56 3.27 -8.30 -0.32
CA PRO A 56 2.41 -7.13 -0.17
C PRO A 56 3.19 -5.85 0.20
N PHE A 57 4.20 -5.96 1.06
CA PHE A 57 5.05 -4.82 1.45
C PHE A 57 5.95 -4.36 0.30
N PHE A 58 6.43 -5.27 -0.54
CA PHE A 58 7.22 -4.90 -1.73
C PHE A 58 6.37 -4.15 -2.75
N VAL A 59 5.12 -4.58 -2.94
CA VAL A 59 4.13 -3.92 -3.81
C VAL A 59 3.83 -2.52 -3.32
N ASP A 60 3.52 -2.36 -2.03
CA ASP A 60 3.27 -1.04 -1.43
C ASP A 60 4.49 -0.12 -1.57
N SER A 61 5.69 -0.64 -1.25
CA SER A 61 6.95 0.11 -1.38
C SER A 61 7.21 0.54 -2.83
N LEU A 62 6.84 -0.30 -3.80
CA LEU A 62 6.95 0.03 -5.21
C LEU A 62 6.00 1.17 -5.56
N ILE A 63 4.72 1.07 -5.20
CA ILE A 63 3.68 2.03 -5.59
C ILE A 63 3.93 3.40 -4.97
N PHE A 64 4.27 3.46 -3.67
CA PHE A 64 4.25 4.69 -2.89
C PHE A 64 5.64 5.24 -2.54
N GLU A 65 6.68 4.40 -2.49
CA GLU A 65 7.99 4.77 -1.93
C GLU A 65 9.15 4.59 -2.90
N THR A 66 8.87 4.24 -4.16
CA THR A 66 9.89 4.07 -5.20
C THR A 66 9.75 5.15 -6.27
N PHE A 67 10.73 6.04 -6.33
CA PHE A 67 10.79 7.14 -7.28
C PHE A 67 11.67 6.76 -8.48
N ILE A 68 11.05 6.59 -9.64
CA ILE A 68 11.73 6.31 -10.90
C ILE A 68 11.67 7.56 -11.77
N ASP A 69 12.81 8.16 -12.06
CA ASP A 69 12.92 9.48 -12.67
C ASP A 69 12.08 10.53 -11.91
N ARG A 70 12.21 10.53 -10.58
CA ARG A 70 11.50 11.43 -9.63
C ARG A 70 9.98 11.28 -9.59
N LYS A 71 9.43 10.20 -10.16
CA LYS A 71 7.99 9.89 -10.13
C LYS A 71 7.75 8.51 -9.54
N THR A 72 6.74 8.40 -8.69
CA THR A 72 6.25 7.10 -8.23
C THR A 72 5.45 6.39 -9.33
N PRO A 73 5.26 5.07 -9.25
CA PRO A 73 4.29 4.38 -10.08
C PRO A 73 2.87 4.96 -9.95
N LEU A 74 2.47 5.44 -8.77
CA LEU A 74 1.20 6.17 -8.60
C LEU A 74 1.16 7.46 -9.43
N ASP A 75 2.23 8.25 -9.47
CA ASP A 75 2.31 9.44 -10.32
C ASP A 75 2.15 9.08 -11.80
N ARG A 76 2.88 8.04 -12.23
CA ARG A 76 2.82 7.55 -13.62
C ARG A 76 1.46 6.98 -13.97
N PHE A 77 0.78 6.33 -13.02
CA PHE A 77 -0.58 5.83 -13.19
C PHE A 77 -1.56 6.99 -13.43
N ILE A 78 -1.50 8.02 -12.57
CA ILE A 78 -2.36 9.19 -12.69
C ILE A 78 -2.14 9.86 -14.04
N GLU A 79 -0.89 10.06 -14.46
CA GLU A 79 -0.55 10.64 -15.77
C GLU A 79 -1.05 9.80 -16.94
N HIS A 80 -0.92 8.46 -16.84
CA HIS A 80 -1.34 7.55 -17.90
C HIS A 80 -2.85 7.56 -18.13
N TYR A 81 -3.64 7.62 -17.05
CA TYR A 81 -5.10 7.54 -17.11
C TYR A 81 -5.80 8.90 -16.91
N GLN A 82 -5.08 10.01 -16.76
CA GLN A 82 -5.65 11.31 -16.39
C GLN A 82 -6.86 11.73 -17.24
N ALA A 83 -6.79 11.52 -18.56
CA ALA A 83 -7.87 11.87 -19.49
C ALA A 83 -9.12 10.97 -19.38
N GLN A 84 -8.99 9.79 -18.77
CA GLN A 84 -10.06 8.81 -18.60
C GLN A 84 -10.67 8.84 -17.19
N LEU A 85 -9.93 9.35 -16.20
CA LEU A 85 -10.37 9.42 -14.81
C LEU A 85 -11.47 10.48 -14.63
N LYS A 86 -12.57 10.09 -13.95
CA LYS A 86 -13.54 11.06 -13.44
C LYS A 86 -12.87 11.96 -12.40
N PRO A 87 -13.33 13.22 -12.20
CA PRO A 87 -12.77 14.11 -11.18
C PRO A 87 -12.70 13.51 -9.77
N ARG A 88 -13.74 12.75 -9.35
CA ARG A 88 -13.76 12.02 -8.06
C ARG A 88 -12.64 10.98 -7.98
N GLN A 89 -12.46 10.17 -9.02
CA GLN A 89 -11.44 9.12 -9.07
C GLN A 89 -10.04 9.72 -9.00
N LEU A 90 -9.79 10.80 -9.76
CA LEU A 90 -8.52 11.53 -9.72
C LEU A 90 -8.22 12.05 -8.31
N LYS A 91 -9.22 12.62 -7.61
CA LYS A 91 -9.06 13.10 -6.24
C LYS A 91 -8.69 11.97 -5.28
N ILE A 92 -9.27 10.78 -5.43
CA ILE A 92 -8.94 9.60 -4.62
C ILE A 92 -7.47 9.21 -4.82
N TYR A 93 -7.02 9.02 -6.06
CA TYR A 93 -5.63 8.67 -6.34
C TYR A 93 -4.63 9.74 -5.90
N GLN A 94 -4.97 11.02 -6.01
CA GLN A 94 -4.14 12.11 -5.50
C GLN A 94 -3.98 12.03 -3.97
N ARG A 95 -5.03 11.64 -3.25
CA ARG A 95 -4.97 11.48 -1.79
C ARG A 95 -4.17 10.27 -1.36
N PHE A 96 -4.13 9.20 -2.14
CA PHE A 96 -3.27 8.05 -1.85
C PHE A 96 -1.78 8.42 -1.72
N LYS A 97 -1.35 9.57 -2.26
CA LYS A 97 0.02 10.10 -2.09
C LYS A 97 0.37 10.45 -0.65
N THR A 98 -0.61 10.65 0.23
CA THR A 98 -0.37 10.91 1.66
C THR A 98 -0.45 9.64 2.50
N SER A 99 -0.47 8.46 1.87
CA SER A 99 -0.45 7.18 2.60
C SER A 99 0.88 6.97 3.30
N ALA A 100 0.85 6.25 4.42
CA ALA A 100 2.03 5.88 5.18
C ALA A 100 1.92 4.44 5.68
N LEU A 101 3.05 3.74 5.68
CA LEU A 101 3.20 2.48 6.40
C LEU A 101 3.31 2.78 7.89
N GLY A 102 2.37 2.23 8.66
CA GLY A 102 2.30 2.41 10.10
C GLY A 102 2.36 1.08 10.84
N CYS A 103 2.43 1.19 12.16
CA CYS A 103 2.32 0.06 13.05
C CYS A 103 1.33 0.41 14.15
N TYR A 104 0.33 -0.46 14.32
CA TYR A 104 -0.86 -0.15 15.08
C TYR A 104 -1.18 -1.27 16.06
N GLU A 105 -1.73 -0.91 17.20
CA GLU A 105 -2.44 -1.85 18.07
C GLU A 105 -3.93 -1.79 17.78
N ILE A 106 -4.57 -2.95 17.73
CA ILE A 106 -6.00 -3.06 17.51
C ILE A 106 -6.67 -2.96 18.88
N LEU A 107 -7.38 -1.84 19.12
CA LEU A 107 -8.04 -1.58 20.39
C LEU A 107 -9.44 -2.17 20.41
N GLU A 108 -10.25 -1.81 19.41
CA GLU A 108 -11.67 -2.16 19.39
C GLU A 108 -12.15 -2.49 17.98
N ARG A 109 -13.16 -3.38 17.92
CA ARG A 109 -13.94 -3.67 16.72
C ARG A 109 -15.33 -3.07 16.88
N HIS A 110 -15.62 -2.01 16.14
CA HIS A 110 -16.96 -1.48 16.05
C HIS A 110 -17.68 -2.15 14.86
N LYS A 111 -18.80 -2.84 15.14
CA LYS A 111 -19.57 -3.51 14.09
C LYS A 111 -20.26 -2.48 13.18
N PRO A 112 -20.39 -2.76 11.86
CA PRO A 112 -19.95 -3.97 11.16
C PRO A 112 -18.54 -3.92 10.51
N ASP A 113 -17.91 -2.75 10.39
CA ASP A 113 -16.78 -2.52 9.47
C ASP A 113 -15.79 -1.44 9.95
N ARG A 114 -15.74 -1.16 11.25
CA ARG A 114 -14.85 -0.16 11.84
C ARG A 114 -13.89 -0.77 12.83
N LEU A 115 -12.63 -0.35 12.75
CA LEU A 115 -11.61 -0.67 13.73
C LEU A 115 -11.09 0.61 14.35
N LEU A 116 -10.99 0.60 15.67
CA LEU A 116 -10.24 1.60 16.39
C LEU A 116 -8.83 1.04 16.62
N LEU A 117 -7.86 1.76 16.08
CA LEU A 117 -6.44 1.45 16.18
C LEU A 117 -5.74 2.50 17.05
N ARG A 118 -4.58 2.14 17.60
CA ARG A 118 -3.64 3.07 18.21
C ARG A 118 -2.33 3.04 17.43
N ASP A 119 -1.89 4.19 16.91
CA ASP A 119 -0.54 4.29 16.33
C ASP A 119 0.50 4.12 17.43
N LEU A 120 1.40 3.15 17.25
CA LEU A 120 2.41 2.83 18.25
C LEU A 120 3.56 3.84 18.32
N LEU A 121 3.65 4.79 17.39
CA LEU A 121 4.71 5.79 17.37
C LEU A 121 4.36 7.00 18.23
N ASP A 122 3.11 7.46 18.19
CA ASP A 122 2.67 8.69 18.86
C ASP A 122 1.45 8.49 19.77
N ASP A 123 0.99 7.25 19.95
CA ASP A 123 -0.17 6.88 20.77
C ASP A 123 -1.50 7.50 20.30
N SER A 124 -1.56 8.02 19.08
CA SER A 124 -2.79 8.61 18.54
C SER A 124 -3.85 7.55 18.19
N PRO A 125 -5.14 7.84 18.43
CA PRO A 125 -6.22 6.97 17.98
C PRO A 125 -6.47 7.15 16.47
N VAL A 126 -6.65 6.04 15.77
CA VAL A 126 -6.91 6.02 14.32
C VAL A 126 -8.13 5.14 14.05
N GLU A 127 -9.19 5.72 13.49
CA GLU A 127 -10.35 4.97 13.02
C GLU A 127 -10.14 4.57 11.56
N VAL A 128 -10.30 3.27 11.27
CA VAL A 128 -10.27 2.75 9.90
C VAL A 128 -11.58 2.05 9.58
N HIS A 129 -11.98 2.18 8.32
CA HIS A 129 -13.15 1.54 7.74
C HIS A 129 -12.69 0.44 6.82
N ASP A 130 -12.99 -0.81 7.16
CA ASP A 130 -12.59 -1.96 6.34
C ASP A 130 -13.60 -3.09 6.45
N GLY A 131 -14.24 -3.40 5.31
CA GLY A 131 -15.27 -4.44 5.20
C GLY A 131 -14.72 -5.87 5.06
N GLU A 132 -13.42 -6.08 4.78
CA GLU A 132 -12.84 -7.41 4.59
C GLU A 132 -11.71 -7.74 5.57
N ALA A 133 -10.76 -6.82 5.80
CA ALA A 133 -9.60 -7.12 6.67
C ALA A 133 -9.97 -7.20 8.15
N TRP A 134 -11.11 -6.62 8.57
CA TRP A 134 -11.60 -6.65 9.95
C TRP A 134 -11.70 -8.05 10.53
N ARG A 135 -11.93 -9.08 9.69
CA ARG A 135 -12.11 -10.47 10.14
C ARG A 135 -10.88 -10.98 10.88
N TYR A 136 -9.69 -10.58 10.44
CA TYR A 136 -8.42 -11.05 10.98
C TYR A 136 -7.82 -10.13 12.06
N MET A 137 -8.27 -8.88 12.15
CA MET A 137 -7.70 -7.88 13.08
C MET A 137 -8.37 -7.89 14.46
N MET A 138 -7.90 -8.73 15.38
CA MET A 138 -8.53 -8.90 16.70
C MET A 138 -8.01 -7.90 17.75
N PRO A 139 -8.86 -7.42 18.69
CA PRO A 139 -8.39 -6.61 19.81
C PRO A 139 -7.24 -7.26 20.58
N GLY A 140 -6.25 -6.44 20.97
CA GLY A 140 -5.03 -6.88 21.66
C GLY A 140 -3.94 -7.43 20.73
N PHE A 141 -4.21 -7.53 19.43
CA PHE A 141 -3.20 -7.85 18.42
C PHE A 141 -2.64 -6.55 17.84
N TYR A 142 -1.55 -6.69 17.07
CA TYR A 142 -0.92 -5.59 16.37
C TYR A 142 -1.02 -5.78 14.85
N ALA A 143 -0.90 -4.68 14.11
CA ALA A 143 -0.87 -4.69 12.66
C ALA A 143 0.26 -3.80 12.13
N ILE A 144 1.03 -4.31 11.18
CA ILE A 144 1.89 -3.50 10.32
C ILE A 144 1.19 -3.41 8.97
N CYS A 145 0.74 -2.22 8.60
CA CYS A 145 -0.06 -2.01 7.40
C CYS A 145 0.04 -0.57 6.92
N ARG A 146 -0.33 -0.36 5.65
CA ARG A 146 -0.47 0.97 5.09
C ARG A 146 -1.94 1.38 5.14
N LEU A 147 -2.16 2.63 5.58
CA LEU A 147 -3.49 3.25 5.55
C LEU A 147 -3.59 4.15 4.32
N LEU A 148 -4.65 3.96 3.53
CA LEU A 148 -5.00 4.82 2.41
C LEU A 148 -6.12 5.78 2.82
N PRO A 149 -6.05 7.06 2.44
CA PRO A 149 -7.19 7.96 2.57
C PRO A 149 -8.21 7.65 1.48
N TYR A 150 -9.44 7.32 1.87
CA TYR A 150 -10.55 7.07 0.97
C TYR A 150 -11.78 7.85 1.44
N GLU A 151 -12.18 8.86 0.65
CA GLU A 151 -13.27 9.76 1.03
C GLU A 151 -13.08 10.31 2.45
N ASP A 152 -14.06 10.26 3.33
CA ASP A 152 -13.92 10.83 4.66
C ASP A 152 -13.34 9.84 5.68
N SER A 153 -12.71 8.76 5.22
CA SER A 153 -12.16 7.68 6.06
C SER A 153 -10.72 7.30 5.69
N LEU A 154 -10.12 6.50 6.56
CA LEU A 154 -8.95 5.68 6.28
C LEU A 154 -9.37 4.23 6.04
N VAL A 155 -8.64 3.54 5.18
CA VAL A 155 -8.87 2.14 4.81
C VAL A 155 -7.53 1.43 4.80
N LEU A 156 -7.50 0.15 5.10
CA LEU A 156 -6.28 -0.63 5.01
C LEU A 156 -6.00 -0.92 3.53
N THR A 157 -4.72 -0.91 3.15
CA THR A 157 -4.31 -1.67 1.97
C THR A 157 -4.58 -3.15 2.21
N GLY A 158 -4.88 -3.92 1.17
CA GLY A 158 -4.97 -5.39 1.27
C GLY A 158 -3.68 -6.06 1.80
N SER A 159 -2.58 -5.32 1.84
CA SER A 159 -1.31 -5.64 2.48
C SER A 159 -1.35 -5.37 3.99
N CYS A 160 -1.52 -6.40 4.84
CA CYS A 160 -1.35 -6.27 6.29
C CYS A 160 -0.66 -7.49 6.91
N ALA A 161 0.25 -7.25 7.86
CA ALA A 161 0.75 -8.28 8.76
C ALA A 161 0.08 -8.12 10.11
N VAL A 162 -0.72 -9.10 10.52
CA VAL A 162 -1.34 -9.14 11.85
C VAL A 162 -0.45 -9.98 12.76
N LEU A 163 -0.10 -9.42 13.91
CA LEU A 163 0.92 -9.95 14.80
C LEU A 163 0.37 -10.21 16.20
N ASN A 164 0.81 -11.33 16.80
CA ASN A 164 0.44 -11.74 18.15
C ASN A 164 1.67 -11.72 19.09
N TYR A 165 2.29 -10.54 19.22
CA TYR A 165 3.42 -10.33 20.14
C TYR A 165 2.93 -9.98 21.54
N LYS A 166 3.78 -10.22 22.53
CA LYS A 166 3.47 -9.98 23.95
C LYS A 166 3.70 -8.53 24.36
N THR A 167 4.56 -7.80 23.64
CA THR A 167 4.98 -6.45 24.03
C THR A 167 4.98 -5.48 22.85
N ARG A 168 4.73 -4.20 23.13
CA ARG A 168 4.79 -3.11 22.15
C ARG A 168 6.20 -2.94 21.59
N GLU A 169 7.22 -3.18 22.41
CA GLU A 169 8.62 -3.04 22.06
C GLU A 169 9.06 -4.03 20.98
N GLU A 170 8.63 -5.29 21.07
CA GLU A 170 8.90 -6.31 20.05
C GLU A 170 8.28 -5.92 18.70
N VAL A 171 7.05 -5.43 18.73
CA VAL A 171 6.31 -4.99 17.54
C VAL A 171 6.97 -3.77 16.91
N LEU A 172 7.38 -2.78 17.71
CA LEU A 172 8.10 -1.61 17.22
C LEU A 172 9.47 -1.97 16.65
N ALA A 173 10.17 -2.93 17.25
CA ALA A 173 11.43 -3.43 16.71
C ALA A 173 11.22 -4.08 15.35
N LEU A 174 10.20 -4.95 15.22
CA LEU A 174 9.86 -5.57 13.95
C LEU A 174 9.40 -4.54 12.90
N ALA A 175 8.56 -3.57 13.27
CA ALA A 175 8.06 -2.54 12.35
C ALA A 175 9.19 -1.71 11.72
N ARG A 176 10.34 -1.56 12.39
CA ARG A 176 11.53 -0.89 11.83
C ARG A 176 12.13 -1.68 10.67
N GLU A 177 12.02 -3.00 10.67
CA GLU A 177 12.50 -3.86 9.58
C GLU A 177 11.66 -3.69 8.31
N PHE A 178 10.43 -3.18 8.42
CA PHE A 178 9.57 -2.86 7.27
C PHE A 178 9.68 -1.40 6.81
N LYS A 179 10.23 -0.52 7.65
CA LYS A 179 10.37 0.91 7.33
C LYS A 179 11.73 1.18 6.70
N HIS A 180 11.71 1.35 5.39
CA HIS A 180 12.88 1.77 4.64
C HIS A 180 12.72 3.19 4.09
N PRO A 181 13.81 3.96 3.89
CA PRO A 181 13.72 5.25 3.22
C PRO A 181 13.18 5.09 1.78
N PRO A 182 12.68 6.15 1.13
CA PRO A 182 12.29 6.04 -0.27
C PRO A 182 13.44 5.57 -1.18
N LEU A 183 13.13 4.75 -2.18
CA LEU A 183 14.10 4.29 -3.18
C LEU A 183 14.08 5.25 -4.37
N PHE A 184 15.22 5.82 -4.73
CA PHE A 184 15.37 6.68 -5.90
C PHE A 184 16.13 5.93 -7.00
N VAL A 185 15.59 5.94 -8.21
CA VAL A 185 16.18 5.33 -9.42
C VAL A 185 16.16 6.37 -10.54
N GLU A 186 17.33 6.64 -11.13
CA GLU A 186 17.49 7.58 -12.24
C GLU A 186 17.95 6.87 -13.52
N GLY A 187 17.51 7.37 -14.68
CA GLY A 187 18.09 7.01 -15.98
C GLY A 187 17.53 5.72 -16.59
N GLU A 188 16.46 5.17 -16.04
CA GLU A 188 15.76 4.01 -16.60
C GLU A 188 14.48 4.48 -17.28
N SER A 189 14.60 5.03 -18.50
CA SER A 189 13.42 5.37 -19.30
C SER A 189 12.58 4.11 -19.52
N ARG A 190 11.29 4.17 -19.16
CA ARG A 190 10.32 3.16 -19.61
C ARG A 190 10.37 3.16 -21.14
N PRO A 191 10.63 2.00 -21.80
CA PRO A 191 10.57 1.96 -23.25
C PRO A 191 9.20 2.47 -23.67
N ALA A 192 9.16 3.31 -24.71
CA ALA A 192 7.90 3.81 -25.25
C ALA A 192 6.99 2.58 -25.49
N SER A 193 5.81 2.58 -24.86
CA SER A 193 4.84 1.53 -25.10
C SER A 193 4.56 1.47 -26.61
N PRO A 194 4.72 0.30 -27.25
CA PRO A 194 4.54 0.15 -28.69
C PRO A 194 3.11 0.44 -29.15
#